data_AF-A0AA35WPS7-F1
#
_entry.id   AF-A0AA35WPS7-F1
#
_cell.length_a   1.000
_cell.length_b   1.000
_cell.length_c   1.000
_cell.angle_alpha   90.00
_cell.angle_beta   90.00
_cell.angle_gamma   90.00
#
_symmetry.space_group_name_H-M   'P 1'
#
loop_
_entity.id
_entity.type
_entity.pdbx_description
1 polymer ?
#
loop_
_entity_poly.entity_id
_entity_poly.type
_entity_poly.pdbx_seq_one_letter_code
_entity_poly.pdbx_strand_id
1 'polypeptide(L)'
;MRVDILSLLPGMFREVFDHGIVRRARQAGLLHIETHALTNWTEGRFQRADDAPYGGGPGMVMRVEPLVEAVERSARSPRKSPGSSCSRRAAEGSTRTWWPTSHGSRGCCWSPGGTKAWTNALPR
;
A
#
# COMPACT_ATOMS: atom_id res chain seq x y z
N MET A 1 9.52 4.06 4.77
CA MET A 1 8.66 4.22 3.57
C MET A 1 7.28 4.69 4.02
N ARG A 2 6.66 5.66 3.33
CA ARG A 2 5.31 6.16 3.64
C ARG A 2 4.37 5.80 2.48
N VAL A 3 3.18 5.29 2.82
CA VAL A 3 2.12 4.92 1.88
C VAL A 3 0.82 5.56 2.34
N ASP A 4 0.23 6.38 1.49
CA ASP A 4 -1.07 7.01 1.72
C ASP A 4 -2.12 6.29 0.85
N ILE A 5 -3.22 5.87 1.45
CA ILE A 5 -4.29 5.11 0.77
C ILE A 5 -5.56 5.95 0.80
N LEU A 6 -6.05 6.33 -0.39
CA LEU A 6 -7.33 7.01 -0.57
C LEU A 6 -8.42 5.96 -0.81
N SER A 7 -9.49 5.98 -0.01
CA SER A 7 -10.60 5.03 -0.16
C SER A 7 -11.92 5.61 0.32
N LEU A 8 -13.03 5.07 -0.18
CA LEU A 8 -14.37 5.32 0.35
C LEU A 8 -14.64 4.54 1.65
N LEU A 9 -13.94 3.42 1.86
CA LEU A 9 -14.16 2.49 2.97
C LEU A 9 -12.84 2.26 3.72
N PRO A 10 -12.31 3.26 4.44
CA PRO A 10 -11.03 3.12 5.15
C PRO A 10 -11.04 2.02 6.22
N GLY A 11 -12.20 1.70 6.79
CA GLY A 11 -12.34 0.68 7.83
C GLY A 11 -11.95 -0.73 7.38
N MET A 12 -12.08 -1.05 6.10
CA MET A 12 -11.75 -2.38 5.54
C MET A 12 -10.26 -2.70 5.67
N PHE A 13 -9.39 -1.69 5.70
CA PHE A 13 -7.95 -1.90 5.74
C PHE A 13 -7.39 -2.14 7.14
N ARG A 14 -8.19 -1.93 8.19
CA ARG A 14 -7.72 -2.04 9.58
C ARG A 14 -7.15 -3.42 9.88
N GLU A 15 -7.93 -4.47 9.58
CA GLU A 15 -7.50 -5.85 9.81
C GLU A 15 -6.28 -6.23 8.96
N VAL A 16 -6.23 -5.77 7.71
CA VAL A 16 -5.10 -6.04 6.81
C VAL A 16 -3.78 -5.49 7.38
N PHE A 17 -3.82 -4.36 8.10
CA PHE A 17 -2.62 -3.76 8.69
C PHE A 17 -2.23 -4.32 10.06
N ASP A 18 -3.14 -5.01 10.73
CA ASP A 18 -2.95 -5.55 12.08
C ASP A 18 -2.47 -7.02 12.09
N HIS A 19 -2.34 -7.62 10.90
CA HIS A 19 -1.89 -9.00 10.73
C HIS A 19 -0.72 -9.15 9.75
N GLY A 20 -0.05 -10.30 9.82
CA GLY A 20 0.97 -10.71 8.86
C GLY A 20 2.23 -9.83 8.79
N ILE A 21 2.80 -9.75 7.60
CA ILE A 21 4.05 -9.03 7.32
C ILE A 21 3.90 -7.51 7.45
N VAL A 22 2.71 -6.99 7.19
CA VAL A 22 2.42 -5.54 7.25
C VAL A 22 2.50 -5.05 8.70
N ARG A 23 1.90 -5.78 9.65
CA ARG A 23 2.05 -5.48 11.08
C ARG A 23 3.51 -5.45 11.51
N ARG A 24 4.30 -6.46 11.13
CA ARG A 24 5.73 -6.53 11.49
C ARG A 24 6.50 -5.34 10.91
N ALA A 25 6.23 -4.96 9.67
CA ALA A 25 6.87 -3.81 9.03
C ALA A 25 6.51 -2.47 9.70
N ARG A 26 5.26 -2.31 10.17
CA ARG A 26 4.82 -1.14 10.94
C ARG A 26 5.49 -1.09 12.32
N GLN A 27 5.54 -2.23 13.03
CA GLN A 27 6.21 -2.33 14.33
C GLN A 27 7.71 -2.07 14.24
N ALA A 28 8.35 -2.50 13.15
CA ALA A 28 9.76 -2.22 12.88
C ALA A 28 10.04 -0.77 12.42
N GLY A 29 9.00 0.08 12.27
CA GLY A 29 9.15 1.46 11.81
C GLY A 29 9.57 1.62 10.35
N LEU A 30 9.60 0.53 9.58
CA LEU A 30 10.00 0.54 8.17
C LEU A 30 8.89 1.08 7.26
N LEU A 31 7.64 0.90 7.67
CA LEU A 31 6.44 1.22 6.90
C LEU A 31 5.46 2.07 7.72
N HIS A 32 5.13 3.25 7.21
CA HIS A 32 4.06 4.08 7.72
C HIS A 32 2.92 4.09 6.71
N ILE A 33 1.74 3.62 7.13
CA ILE A 33 0.53 3.61 6.32
C ILE A 33 -0.46 4.59 6.94
N GLU A 34 -1.02 5.48 6.13
CA GLU A 34 -2.14 6.36 6.49
C GLU A 34 -3.30 6.11 5.53
N THR A 35 -4.51 5.96 6.07
CA THR A 35 -5.74 5.79 5.30
C THR A 35 -6.59 7.04 5.39
N HIS A 36 -7.09 7.45 4.23
CA HIS A 36 -7.78 8.71 4.02
C HIS A 36 -9.15 8.42 3.40
N ALA A 37 -10.21 8.89 4.05
CA ALA A 37 -11.58 8.72 3.56
C ALA A 37 -11.89 9.80 2.52
N LEU A 38 -12.20 9.42 1.28
CA LEU A 38 -12.51 10.37 0.20
C LEU A 38 -13.70 11.29 0.53
N THR A 39 -14.64 10.82 1.35
CA THR A 39 -15.81 11.58 1.81
C THR A 39 -15.45 12.84 2.58
N ASN A 40 -14.25 12.91 3.18
CA ASN A 40 -13.81 14.09 3.94
C ASN A 40 -13.57 15.33 3.05
N TRP A 41 -13.35 15.13 1.76
CA TRP A 41 -13.10 16.19 0.77
C TRP A 41 -14.29 16.41 -0.17
N THR A 42 -15.44 15.84 0.18
CA THR A 42 -16.67 16.05 -0.60
C THR A 42 -17.45 17.23 -0.03
N GLU A 43 -17.98 18.07 -0.91
CA GLU A 43 -18.84 19.18 -0.52
C GLU A 43 -20.31 18.76 -0.44
N GLY A 44 -21.03 19.30 0.54
CA GLY A 44 -22.47 19.12 0.71
C GLY A 44 -22.87 18.09 1.77
N ARG A 45 -24.16 18.14 2.16
CA ARG A 45 -24.71 17.38 3.30
C ARG A 45 -24.57 15.85 3.19
N PHE A 46 -24.59 15.33 1.97
CA PHE A 46 -24.62 13.90 1.69
C PHE A 46 -23.25 13.29 1.39
N GLN A 47 -22.18 14.09 1.38
CA GLN A 47 -20.80 13.64 1.16
C GLN A 47 -20.64 12.69 -0.05
N ARG A 48 -21.23 13.05 -1.20
CA ARG A 48 -21.21 12.19 -2.40
C ARG A 48 -19.86 12.28 -3.09
N ALA A 49 -19.22 11.13 -3.25
CA ALA A 49 -17.94 11.01 -3.96
C ALA A 49 -18.10 10.62 -5.44
N ASP A 50 -19.32 10.31 -5.87
CA ASP A 50 -19.67 9.83 -7.20
C ASP A 50 -20.82 10.66 -7.81
N ASP A 51 -20.89 10.67 -9.13
CA ASP A 51 -21.93 11.34 -9.91
C ASP A 51 -22.34 10.52 -11.14
N ALA A 52 -23.46 10.90 -11.76
CA ALA A 52 -23.92 10.27 -12.98
C ALA A 52 -22.94 10.53 -14.14
N PRO A 53 -22.68 9.54 -15.01
CA PRO A 53 -21.86 9.74 -16.19
C PRO A 53 -22.51 10.72 -17.18
N TYR A 54 -21.69 11.57 -17.79
CA TYR A 54 -22.12 12.39 -18.91
C TYR A 54 -22.52 11.50 -20.10
N GLY A 55 -23.62 11.87 -20.78
CA GLY A 55 -24.16 11.07 -21.90
C GLY A 55 -25.18 10.01 -21.50
N GLY A 56 -25.45 9.86 -20.19
CA GLY A 56 -26.39 8.86 -19.67
C GLY A 56 -25.83 7.44 -19.69
N GLY A 57 -26.58 6.51 -19.11
CA GLY A 57 -26.19 5.11 -18.96
C GLY A 57 -26.21 4.66 -17.50
N PRO A 58 -26.26 3.35 -17.24
CA PRO A 58 -26.28 2.81 -15.89
C PRO A 58 -24.90 2.96 -15.23
N GLY A 59 -24.91 3.25 -13.93
CA GLY A 59 -23.70 3.33 -13.11
C GLY A 59 -23.37 4.76 -12.65
N MET A 60 -22.28 4.86 -11.89
CA MET A 60 -21.79 6.10 -11.29
C MET A 60 -20.30 6.25 -11.58
N VAL A 61 -19.84 7.49 -11.71
CA VAL A 61 -18.45 7.85 -11.97
C VAL A 61 -17.93 8.67 -10.79
N MET A 62 -16.70 8.40 -10.35
CA MET A 62 -16.09 9.16 -9.25
C MET A 62 -15.91 10.64 -9.65
N ARG A 63 -16.28 11.54 -8.74
CA ARG A 63 -16.08 12.98 -8.88
C ARG A 63 -14.60 13.33 -8.83
N VAL A 64 -14.19 14.32 -9.62
CA VAL A 64 -12.78 14.70 -9.76
C VAL A 64 -12.34 15.60 -8.60
N GLU A 65 -13.23 16.46 -8.12
CA GLU A 65 -13.00 17.46 -7.07
C GLU A 65 -12.46 16.83 -5.77
N PRO A 66 -13.15 15.87 -5.12
CA PRO A 66 -12.65 15.25 -3.89
C PRO A 66 -11.38 14.43 -4.12
N LEU A 67 -11.20 13.86 -5.32
CA LEU A 67 -10.04 13.05 -5.66
C LEU A 67 -8.78 13.90 -5.76
N VAL A 68 -8.86 15.03 -6.49
CA VAL A 68 -7.75 15.96 -6.64
C VAL A 68 -7.38 16.55 -5.29
N GLU A 69 -8.35 17.02 -4.51
CA GLU A 69 -8.08 17.60 -3.20
C GLU A 69 -7.40 16.61 -2.24
N ALA A 70 -7.87 15.36 -2.21
CA ALA A 70 -7.29 14.30 -1.40
C ALA A 70 -5.84 13.98 -1.81
N VAL A 71 -5.57 13.90 -3.12
CA VAL A 71 -4.21 13.65 -3.65
C VAL A 71 -3.29 14.81 -3.30
N GLU A 72 -3.71 16.04 -3.52
CA GLU A 72 -2.85 17.19 -3.22
C GLU A 72 -2.59 17.33 -1.72
N ARG A 73 -3.60 17.08 -0.87
CA ARG A 73 -3.44 17.17 0.58
C ARG A 73 -2.52 16.07 1.11
N SER A 74 -2.64 14.84 0.61
CA SER A 74 -1.75 13.74 0.98
C SER A 74 -0.32 13.97 0.48
N ALA A 75 -0.15 14.52 -0.73
CA ALA A 75 1.16 14.83 -1.28
C ALA A 75 1.91 15.95 -0.53
N ARG A 76 1.19 16.93 0.04
CA ARG A 76 1.75 18.04 0.84
C ARG A 76 2.17 17.62 2.25
N SER A 77 1.73 16.46 2.74
CA SER A 77 2.14 15.97 4.06
C SER A 77 3.66 15.72 4.09
N PRO A 78 4.40 16.20 5.13
CA PRO A 78 5.84 16.06 5.18
C PRO A 78 6.24 14.58 5.13
N ARG A 79 6.90 14.19 4.03
CA ARG A 79 7.50 12.86 3.92
C ARG A 79 8.68 12.82 4.88
N LYS A 80 8.58 12.05 5.97
CA LYS A 80 9.77 11.64 6.71
C LYS A 80 10.59 10.75 5.77
N SER A 81 11.59 11.33 5.13
CA SER A 81 12.58 10.56 4.38
C SER A 81 13.20 9.57 5.37
N PRO A 82 13.09 8.24 5.16
CA PRO A 82 13.95 7.34 5.90
C PRO A 82 15.38 7.76 5.59
N GLY A 83 16.16 8.06 6.63
CA GLY A 83 17.54 8.56 6.51
C GLY A 83 18.26 7.82 5.38
N SER A 84 18.73 8.58 4.41
CA SER A 84 19.40 8.08 3.23
C SER A 84 20.74 7.45 3.63
N SER A 85 20.72 6.18 4.00
CA SER A 85 21.85 5.28 3.84
C SER A 85 21.49 4.21 2.80
N CYS A 86 20.91 4.63 1.67
CA CYS A 86 20.78 3.74 0.53
C CYS A 86 22.06 3.84 -0.28
N SER A 87 22.96 2.88 -0.04
CA SER A 87 24.08 2.60 -0.92
C SER A 87 23.54 2.43 -2.34
N ARG A 88 23.97 3.33 -3.23
CA ARG A 88 23.77 3.26 -4.67
C ARG A 88 24.07 1.83 -5.16
N ARG A 89 23.03 1.09 -5.54
CA ARG A 89 23.16 0.06 -6.56
C ARG A 89 22.10 0.32 -7.62
N ALA A 90 22.54 1.00 -8.65
CA ALA A 90 21.92 0.96 -9.96
C ALA A 90 21.89 -0.49 -10.45
N ALA A 91 20.77 -0.94 -11.01
CA ALA A 91 20.72 -1.61 -12.29
C ALA A 91 19.27 -2.06 -12.56
N GLU A 92 18.71 -1.43 -13.59
CA GLU A 92 17.98 -2.07 -14.69
C GLU A 92 16.71 -2.88 -14.42
N GLY A 93 15.64 -2.38 -15.05
CA GLY A 93 14.43 -3.05 -15.52
C GLY A 93 14.18 -4.47 -15.02
N SER A 94 13.26 -4.61 -14.06
CA SER A 94 12.65 -5.89 -13.75
C SER A 94 11.14 -5.70 -13.59
N THR A 95 10.42 -5.96 -14.67
CA THR A 95 9.00 -6.27 -14.65
C THR A 95 8.80 -7.49 -13.74
N ARG A 96 8.41 -7.26 -12.49
CA ARG A 96 8.15 -8.33 -11.53
C ARG A 96 6.76 -8.93 -11.76
N THR A 97 6.68 -9.89 -12.67
CA THR A 97 5.57 -10.84 -12.72
C THR A 97 5.81 -11.96 -11.70
N TRP A 98 4.81 -12.20 -10.85
CA TRP A 98 4.81 -13.20 -9.76
C TRP A 98 4.32 -14.59 -10.21
N TRP A 99 4.45 -14.94 -11.50
CA TRP A 99 4.05 -16.25 -12.02
C TRP A 99 5.29 -17.03 -12.47
N PRO A 100 5.39 -18.34 -12.17
CA PRO A 100 6.54 -19.12 -12.56
C PRO A 100 6.41 -19.49 -14.04
N THR A 101 7.21 -18.86 -14.90
CA THR A 101 7.56 -19.49 -16.17
C THR A 101 8.66 -20.49 -15.84
N SER A 102 8.30 -21.77 -15.85
CA SER A 102 9.24 -22.88 -15.93
C SER A 102 10.23 -22.62 -17.06
N HIS A 103 11.50 -22.42 -16.74
CA HIS A 103 12.69 -22.92 -17.46
C HIS A 103 13.95 -22.18 -16.97
N GLY A 104 14.87 -22.95 -16.36
CA GLY A 104 16.30 -22.78 -16.62
C GLY A 104 17.06 -21.62 -15.96
N SER A 105 17.57 -21.88 -14.74
CA SER A 105 18.96 -21.60 -14.33
C SER A 105 19.54 -20.19 -14.47
N ARG A 106 19.74 -19.50 -13.34
CA ARG A 106 21.05 -19.24 -12.69
C ARG A 106 20.95 -18.03 -11.75
N GLY A 107 21.33 -18.27 -10.49
CA GLY A 107 22.06 -17.31 -9.67
C GLY A 107 21.25 -16.30 -8.87
N CYS A 108 20.90 -16.66 -7.63
CA CYS A 108 20.88 -15.70 -6.52
C CYS A 108 21.44 -16.40 -5.28
N CYS A 109 22.68 -16.06 -4.93
CA CYS A 109 23.35 -16.47 -3.70
C CYS A 109 22.53 -16.01 -2.49
N TRP A 110 21.90 -16.96 -1.79
CA TRP A 110 21.41 -16.75 -0.43
C TRP A 110 22.57 -17.04 0.51
N SER A 111 23.04 -16.03 1.24
CA SER A 111 24.08 -16.22 2.25
C SER A 111 23.54 -17.09 3.40
N PRO A 112 24.23 -18.16 3.81
CA PRO A 112 23.80 -19.01 4.91
C PRO A 112 24.22 -18.40 6.24
N GLY A 113 23.27 -18.08 7.11
CA GLY A 113 23.56 -17.64 8.47
C GLY A 113 22.31 -17.29 9.26
N GLY A 114 21.68 -18.29 9.88
CA GLY A 114 20.62 -18.07 10.86
C GLY A 114 19.53 -19.13 10.87
N THR A 115 19.86 -20.36 11.27
CA THR A 115 18.89 -21.37 11.69
C THR A 115 18.11 -20.85 12.90
N LYS A 116 16.81 -20.60 12.75
CA LYS A 116 15.87 -20.67 13.87
C LYS A 116 14.82 -21.72 13.53
N ALA A 117 15.00 -22.88 14.15
CA ALA A 117 14.11 -24.02 14.14
C ALA A 117 12.70 -23.57 14.54
N TRP A 118 11.73 -23.85 13.66
CA TRP A 118 10.31 -23.86 13.98
C TRP A 118 9.91 -25.34 14.04
N THR A 119 9.90 -25.91 15.24
CA THR A 119 9.25 -27.20 15.49
C THR A 119 8.19 -27.00 16.55
N ASN A 120 6.97 -27.39 16.16
CA ASN A 120 5.74 -27.38 16.92
C ASN A 120 5.90 -27.92 18.35
N ALA A 121 5.42 -27.17 19.33
CA ALA A 121 5.07 -27.67 20.65
C ALA A 121 3.60 -27.27 20.92
N LEU A 122 2.69 -28.19 20.61
CA LEU A 122 1.31 -28.17 21.10
C LEU A 122 1.30 -28.91 22.46
N PRO A 123 0.91 -28.28 23.57
CA PRO A 123 0.63 -29.01 24.80
C PRO A 123 -0.76 -29.66 24.72
N ARG A 124 -0.84 -30.89 25.26
CA ARG A 124 -2.07 -31.66 25.50
C ARG A 124 -2.89 -31.07 26.63
#